data_AF-A0A552DLP2-F1
#
_entry.id   AF-A0A552DLP2-F1
#
_cell.length_a   1.000
_cell.length_b   1.000
_cell.length_c   1.000
_cell.angle_alpha   90.00
_cell.angle_beta   90.00
_cell.angle_gamma   90.00
#
_symmetry.space_group_name_H-M   'P 1'
#
loop_
_entity.id
_entity.type
_entity.pdbx_description
1 polymer ?
#
loop_
_entity_poly.entity_id
_entity_poly.type
_entity_poly.pdbx_seq_one_letter_code
_entity_poly.pdbx_strand_id
1 'polypeptide(L)'
;MKPKSSSQPERELIPRENSCSRRYALISVHGDPTAEIGKEGAGGQNIYVRELGLGLAQQGHQVDMFTRREDPDSPAIEELAPGCRTIRLTAGPAQFIARTELFNHRPLA
;
A
#
# COMPACT_ATOMS: atom_id res chain seq x y z
N MET A 1 -20.73 -5.87 -48.91
CA MET A 1 -20.23 -6.44 -47.63
C MET A 1 -20.14 -5.31 -46.60
N LYS A 2 -20.97 -5.35 -45.56
CA LYS A 2 -20.91 -4.40 -44.41
C LYS A 2 -19.97 -4.99 -43.34
N PRO A 3 -19.14 -4.19 -42.66
CA PRO A 3 -18.31 -4.68 -41.57
C PRO A 3 -19.19 -5.00 -40.34
N LYS A 4 -18.92 -6.16 -39.71
CA LYS A 4 -19.58 -6.61 -38.48
C LYS A 4 -19.07 -5.76 -37.32
N SER A 5 -19.97 -5.01 -36.68
CA SER A 5 -19.73 -4.37 -35.38
C SER A 5 -19.70 -5.46 -34.31
N SER A 6 -18.51 -5.82 -33.84
CA SER A 6 -18.34 -6.60 -32.63
C SER A 6 -18.60 -5.71 -31.42
N SER A 7 -19.87 -5.66 -31.00
CA SER A 7 -20.29 -5.14 -29.70
C SER A 7 -19.60 -5.94 -28.60
N GLN A 8 -18.60 -5.33 -27.96
CA GLN A 8 -18.09 -5.83 -26.69
C GLN A 8 -19.24 -5.80 -25.67
N PRO A 9 -19.43 -6.85 -24.83
CA PRO A 9 -20.45 -6.80 -23.80
C PRO A 9 -20.08 -5.71 -22.79
N GLU A 10 -20.99 -4.78 -22.57
CA GLU A 10 -20.93 -3.81 -21.50
C GLU A 10 -20.73 -4.57 -20.19
N ARG A 11 -19.60 -4.34 -19.52
CA ARG A 11 -19.35 -4.88 -18.19
C ARG A 11 -20.40 -4.30 -17.27
N GLU A 12 -21.42 -5.10 -16.98
CA GLU A 12 -22.48 -4.82 -16.04
C GLU A 12 -21.84 -4.37 -14.72
N LEU A 13 -21.94 -3.06 -14.46
CA LEU A 13 -21.40 -2.45 -13.25
C LEU A 13 -22.16 -3.09 -12.08
N ILE A 14 -21.46 -3.90 -11.29
CA ILE A 14 -21.99 -4.40 -10.03
C ILE A 14 -22.58 -3.18 -9.28
N PRO A 15 -23.85 -3.22 -8.86
CA PRO A 15 -24.47 -2.12 -8.14
C PRO A 15 -23.57 -1.75 -6.96
N ARG A 16 -23.05 -0.52 -6.94
CA ARG A 16 -22.21 -0.05 -5.82
C ARG A 16 -23.10 0.06 -4.60
N GLU A 17 -23.18 -1.03 -3.85
CA GLU A 17 -23.75 -1.13 -2.52
C GLU A 17 -23.20 -0.01 -1.63
N ASN A 18 -24.00 1.08 -1.54
CA ASN A 18 -23.91 2.27 -0.70
C ASN A 18 -22.51 2.89 -0.53
N SER A 19 -22.40 4.20 -0.77
CA SER A 19 -21.20 5.03 -0.56
C SER A 19 -20.82 5.18 0.93
N CYS A 20 -20.65 4.08 1.64
CA CYS A 20 -20.09 4.04 2.98
C CYS A 20 -18.56 4.09 2.83
N SER A 21 -17.95 5.16 3.33
CA SER A 21 -16.50 5.25 3.45
C SER A 21 -15.99 4.07 4.28
N ARG A 22 -15.29 3.14 3.64
CA ARG A 22 -14.67 1.97 4.27
C ARG A 22 -13.27 2.34 4.75
N ARG A 23 -12.78 1.63 5.77
CA ARG A 23 -11.41 1.75 6.27
C ARG A 23 -10.62 0.51 5.85
N TYR A 24 -9.44 0.73 5.30
CA TYR A 24 -8.52 -0.31 4.85
C TYR A 24 -7.21 -0.23 5.63
N ALA A 25 -6.73 -1.38 6.08
CA ALA A 25 -5.38 -1.53 6.63
C ALA A 25 -4.55 -2.33 5.62
N LEU A 26 -3.53 -1.71 5.04
CA LEU A 26 -2.59 -2.36 4.13
C LEU A 26 -1.29 -2.62 4.88
N ILE A 27 -0.69 -3.79 4.71
CA ILE A 27 0.52 -4.17 5.45
C ILE A 27 1.66 -4.42 4.46
N SER A 28 2.71 -3.61 4.55
CA SER A 28 3.95 -3.75 3.79
C SER A 28 5.10 -4.11 4.72
N VAL A 29 5.35 -5.41 4.88
CA VAL A 29 6.29 -5.92 5.90
C VAL A 29 7.77 -5.71 5.50
N HIS A 30 8.07 -5.69 4.20
CA HIS A 30 9.43 -5.80 3.67
C HIS A 30 9.92 -4.53 2.96
N GLY A 31 9.36 -3.39 3.33
CA GLY A 31 9.87 -2.09 2.92
C GLY A 31 8.82 -1.00 2.97
N ASP A 32 9.31 0.22 2.94
CA ASP A 32 8.50 1.42 3.09
C ASP A 32 7.75 1.76 1.78
N PRO A 33 6.41 1.88 1.80
CA PRO A 33 5.63 2.36 0.66
C PRO A 33 5.99 3.76 0.18
N THR A 34 6.68 4.58 1.00
CA THR A 34 7.11 5.94 0.62
C THR A 34 8.60 6.01 0.25
N ALA A 35 9.35 4.91 0.35
CA ALA A 35 10.74 4.88 -0.05
C ALA A 35 10.89 5.27 -1.54
N GLU A 36 11.94 6.06 -1.82
CA GLU A 36 12.28 6.45 -3.19
C GLU A 36 12.47 5.21 -4.08
N ILE A 37 11.81 5.23 -5.23
CA ILE A 37 11.88 4.17 -6.23
C ILE A 37 13.34 3.98 -6.64
N GLY A 38 13.87 2.76 -6.47
CA GLY A 38 15.25 2.41 -6.81
C GLY A 38 16.22 2.36 -5.63
N LYS A 39 15.81 2.72 -4.40
CA LYS A 39 16.59 2.40 -3.18
C LYS A 39 16.53 0.89 -2.87
N GLU A 40 17.55 0.39 -2.18
CA GLU A 40 17.51 -0.97 -1.62
C GLU A 40 16.27 -1.14 -0.75
N GLY A 41 15.47 -2.18 -1.01
CA GLY A 41 14.18 -2.40 -0.35
C GLY A 41 12.95 -1.80 -1.05
N ALA A 42 13.13 -0.85 -1.97
CA ALA A 42 12.04 -0.26 -2.77
C ALA A 42 11.68 -1.13 -3.98
N GLY A 43 11.24 -2.36 -3.71
CA GLY A 43 10.75 -3.29 -4.73
C GLY A 43 9.35 -2.96 -5.23
N GLY A 44 8.91 -3.62 -6.31
CA GLY A 44 7.60 -3.37 -6.93
C GLY A 44 6.38 -3.59 -6.03
N GLN A 45 6.53 -4.34 -4.92
CA GLN A 45 5.43 -4.57 -3.97
C GLN A 45 5.11 -3.32 -3.14
N ASN A 46 6.10 -2.54 -2.73
CA ASN A 46 5.86 -1.34 -1.91
C ASN A 46 5.18 -0.26 -2.73
N ILE A 47 5.60 -0.13 -4.00
CA ILE A 47 4.97 0.76 -4.99
C ILE A 47 3.52 0.33 -5.22
N TYR A 48 3.26 -0.98 -5.39
CA TYR A 48 1.90 -1.47 -5.55
C TYR A 48 1.00 -1.14 -4.35
N VAL A 49 1.49 -1.34 -3.12
CA VAL A 49 0.74 -1.00 -1.89
C VAL A 49 0.44 0.50 -1.84
N ARG A 50 1.41 1.34 -2.18
CA ARG A 50 1.25 2.79 -2.26
C ARG A 50 0.16 3.18 -3.27
N GLU A 51 0.26 2.70 -4.51
CA GLU A 51 -0.69 3.05 -5.58
C GLU A 51 -2.10 2.51 -5.28
N LEU A 52 -2.21 1.32 -4.67
CA LEU A 52 -3.48 0.78 -4.21
C LEU A 52 -4.11 1.67 -3.12
N GLY A 53 -3.33 2.09 -2.13
CA GLY A 53 -3.82 2.95 -1.07
C GLY A 53 -4.29 4.31 -1.57
N LEU A 54 -3.53 4.92 -2.49
CA LEU A 54 -3.93 6.16 -3.15
C LEU A 54 -5.20 5.99 -3.97
N GLY A 55 -5.33 4.90 -4.74
CA GLY A 55 -6.53 4.61 -5.52
C GLY A 55 -7.79 4.43 -4.65
N LEU A 56 -7.66 3.76 -3.50
CA LEU A 56 -8.76 3.60 -2.54
C LEU A 56 -9.14 4.94 -1.89
N ALA A 57 -8.16 5.77 -1.52
CA ALA A 57 -8.41 7.09 -0.95
C ALA A 57 -9.11 8.03 -1.95
N GLN A 58 -8.75 7.98 -3.23
CA GLN A 58 -9.45 8.70 -4.30
C GLN A 58 -10.92 8.28 -4.45
N GLN A 59 -11.28 7.07 -4.03
CA GLN A 59 -12.67 6.59 -3.99
C GLN A 59 -13.42 6.99 -2.71
N GLY A 60 -12.81 7.80 -1.83
CA GLY A 60 -13.41 8.29 -0.58
C GLY A 60 -13.25 7.33 0.60
N HIS A 61 -12.33 6.37 0.52
CA HIS A 61 -12.01 5.45 1.61
C HIS A 61 -10.88 5.99 2.49
N GLN A 62 -10.81 5.51 3.73
CA GLN A 62 -9.66 5.77 4.61
C GLN A 62 -8.69 4.60 4.52
N VAL A 63 -7.41 4.89 4.38
CA VAL A 63 -6.36 3.89 4.20
C VAL A 63 -5.18 4.17 5.13
N ASP A 64 -4.86 3.17 5.94
CA ASP A 64 -3.67 3.13 6.78
C ASP A 64 -2.70 2.07 6.23
N MET A 65 -1.51 2.49 5.81
CA MET A 65 -0.45 1.60 5.33
C MET A 65 0.58 1.37 6.41
N PHE A 66 0.64 0.17 6.96
CA PHE A 66 1.58 -0.21 7.99
C PHE A 66 2.86 -0.76 7.40
N THR A 67 4.00 -0.23 7.83
CA THR A 67 5.32 -0.76 7.48
C THR A 67 6.23 -0.76 8.70
N ARG A 68 7.34 -1.48 8.64
CA ARG A 68 8.38 -1.41 9.66
C ARG A 68 9.19 -0.13 9.48
N ARG A 69 9.59 0.50 10.58
CA ARG A 69 10.52 1.62 10.54
C ARG A 69 11.91 1.12 10.15
N GLU A 70 12.43 1.58 9.02
CA GLU A 70 13.74 1.18 8.49
C GLU A 70 14.81 2.28 8.61
N ASP A 71 14.40 3.47 9.05
CA ASP A 71 15.25 4.64 9.20
C ASP A 71 14.81 5.41 10.47
N PRO A 72 15.74 5.73 11.40
CA PRO A 72 15.43 6.43 12.64
C PRO A 72 15.01 7.89 12.44
N ASP A 73 15.28 8.49 11.28
CA ASP A 73 14.93 9.87 10.94
C ASP A 73 13.57 9.94 10.21
N SER A 74 13.08 8.81 9.70
CA SER A 74 11.77 8.75 9.04
C SER A 74 10.62 9.01 10.01
N PRO A 75 9.62 9.85 9.65
CA PRO A 75 8.51 10.18 10.53
C PRO A 75 7.65 8.95 10.82
N ALA A 76 7.15 8.83 12.05
CA ALA A 76 6.32 7.68 12.45
C ALA A 76 5.01 7.58 11.65
N ILE A 77 4.45 8.72 11.24
CA ILE A 77 3.26 8.80 10.41
C ILE A 77 3.54 9.81 9.30
N GLU A 78 3.20 9.45 8.06
CA GLU A 78 3.35 10.30 6.88
C GLU A 78 2.06 10.26 6.07
N GLU A 79 1.41 11.40 5.89
CA GLU A 79 0.22 11.53 5.07
C GLU A 79 0.60 11.71 3.60
N LEU A 80 0.09 10.85 2.73
CA LEU A 80 0.40 10.87 1.29
C LEU A 80 -0.69 11.55 0.46
N ALA A 81 -1.94 11.46 0.93
CA ALA A 81 -3.11 12.10 0.34
C ALA A 81 -4.22 12.16 1.40
N PRO A 82 -5.25 13.02 1.24
CA PRO A 82 -6.40 13.04 2.13
C PRO A 82 -7.02 11.64 2.26
N GLY A 83 -7.05 11.11 3.48
CA GLY A 83 -7.54 9.75 3.76
C GLY A 83 -6.55 8.62 3.47
N CYS A 84 -5.27 8.91 3.20
CA CYS A 84 -4.22 7.91 2.97
C CYS A 84 -2.94 8.28 3.72
N ARG A 85 -2.52 7.44 4.66
CA ARG A 85 -1.27 7.64 5.44
C ARG A 85 -0.47 6.37 5.58
N THR A 86 0.84 6.52 5.67
CA THR A 86 1.79 5.48 6.05
C THR A 86 2.10 5.58 7.55
N ILE A 87 2.06 4.46 8.25
CA ILE A 87 2.35 4.32 9.67
C ILE A 87 3.54 3.37 9.82
N ARG A 88 4.64 3.87 10.38
CA ARG A 88 5.88 3.14 10.61
C ARG A 88 5.92 2.60 12.03
N LEU A 89 5.92 1.28 12.14
CA LEU A 89 5.94 0.57 13.42
C LEU A 89 7.39 0.31 13.85
N THR A 90 7.66 0.54 15.13
CA THR A 90 8.94 0.16 15.74
C THR A 90 8.90 -1.34 16.03
N ALA A 91 9.54 -2.14 15.19
CA ALA A 91 9.66 -3.59 15.35
C ALA A 91 11.11 -4.01 15.03
N GLY A 92 11.91 -4.16 16.09
CA GLY A 92 13.36 -4.35 15.97
C GLY A 92 14.12 -3.05 15.65
N PRO A 93 15.40 -3.14 15.26
CA PRO A 93 16.22 -1.98 14.94
C PRO A 93 15.63 -1.17 13.78
N ALA A 94 15.68 0.16 13.90
CA ALA A 94 15.25 1.09 12.84
C ALA A 94 16.32 1.20 11.73
N GLN A 95 16.66 0.08 11.12
CA GLN A 95 17.61 0.00 10.00
C GLN A 95 17.01 -0.87 8.90
N PHE A 96 17.50 -0.75 7.67
CA PHE A 96 17.14 -1.65 6.60
C PHE A 96 17.49 -3.10 6.97
N ILE A 97 16.54 -4.02 6.77
CA ILE A 97 16.72 -5.45 6.99
C ILE A 97 16.27 -6.14 5.71
N ALA A 98 17.18 -6.90 5.10
CA ALA A 98 16.86 -7.64 3.89
C ALA A 98 15.70 -8.62 4.15
N ARG A 99 14.83 -8.82 3.15
CA ARG A 99 13.66 -9.71 3.24
C ARG A 99 14.00 -11.10 3.81
N THR A 100 15.15 -11.65 3.42
CA THR A 100 15.64 -12.97 3.85
C THR A 100 15.96 -13.05 5.34
N GLU A 101 16.26 -11.92 5.98
CA GLU A 101 16.66 -11.86 7.39
C GLU A 101 15.53 -11.43 8.32
N LEU A 102 14.41 -10.95 7.76
CA LEU A 102 13.31 -10.41 8.55
C LEU A 102 12.66 -11.46 9.47
N PHE A 103 12.71 -12.73 9.10
CA PHE A 103 12.21 -13.83 9.93
C PHE A 103 12.98 -13.99 11.25
N ASN A 104 14.26 -13.61 11.29
CA ASN A 104 15.11 -13.73 12.48
C ASN A 104 14.83 -12.63 13.52
N HIS A 105 14.07 -11.60 13.17
CA HIS A 105 13.77 -10.45 14.02
C HIS A 105 12.31 -10.39 14.51
N ARG A 106 11.57 -11.50 14.42
CA ARG A 106 10.21 -11.57 14.97
C ARG A 106 10.27 -11.65 16.50
N PRO A 107 9.36 -10.99 17.24
CA PRO A 107 9.23 -11.22 18.68
C PRO A 107 8.94 -12.70 18.90
N LEU A 108 9.79 -13.36 19.69
CA LEU A 108 9.57 -14.74 20.15
C LEU A 108 8.34 -14.72 21.06
N ALA A 109 7.40 -15.65 20.79
CA ALA A 109 6.22 -15.87 21.61
C ALA A 109 6.57 -16.53 22.94
#